data_AF-A0A2H8TLL0-F1
#
_entry.id   AF-A0A2H8TLL0-F1
#
_cell.length_a   1.000
_cell.length_b   1.000
_cell.length_c   1.000
_cell.angle_alpha   90.00
_cell.angle_beta   90.00
_cell.angle_gamma   90.00
#
_symmetry.space_group_name_H-M   'P 1'
#
loop_
_entity.id
_entity.type
_entity.pdbx_description
1 polymer ?
#
loop_
_entity_poly.entity_id
_entity_poly.type
_entity_poly.pdbx_seq_one_letter_code
_entity_poly.pdbx_strand_id
1 'polypeptide(L)'
;KKKMLSLIDPRFECSICLNCLKDPMLTRCGHRFCSECISTWLKRKSQICPIDLLPLTVEGLFPDNYTKREIDEQKVACLNTGCNVTIPLLEADQHYASCGFSKNQVS
;
A
#
# COMPACT_ATOMS: atom_id res chain seq x y z
N LYS A 1 -12.80 -1.97 3.43
CA LYS A 1 -11.88 -2.01 2.25
C LYS A 1 -12.02 -0.77 1.37
N LYS A 2 -13.16 -0.48 0.70
CA LYS A 2 -13.31 0.71 -0.18
C LYS A 2 -13.03 2.08 0.45
N LYS A 3 -13.33 2.27 1.74
CA LYS A 3 -13.25 3.57 2.44
C LYS A 3 -11.82 4.10 2.67
N MET A 4 -10.82 3.21 2.69
CA MET A 4 -9.42 3.57 2.92
C MET A 4 -8.69 3.86 1.61
N LEU A 5 -9.10 3.21 0.51
CA LEU A 5 -8.53 3.42 -0.82
C LEU A 5 -8.66 4.88 -1.30
N SER A 6 -9.74 5.57 -0.93
CA SER A 6 -9.91 6.98 -1.30
C SER A 6 -8.95 7.94 -0.60
N LEU A 7 -8.24 7.49 0.44
CA LEU A 7 -7.23 8.28 1.16
C LEU A 7 -5.80 7.98 0.69
N ILE A 8 -5.63 6.93 -0.11
CA ILE A 8 -4.32 6.52 -0.63
C ILE A 8 -4.06 7.35 -1.88
N ASP A 9 -2.95 8.09 -1.87
CA ASP A 9 -2.47 8.72 -3.11
C ASP A 9 -2.22 7.61 -4.14
N PRO A 10 -2.77 7.70 -5.37
CA PRO A 10 -2.59 6.67 -6.40
C PRO A 10 -1.12 6.30 -6.66
N ARG A 11 -0.17 7.22 -6.39
CA ARG A 11 1.27 6.97 -6.50
C ARG A 11 1.79 5.94 -5.50
N PHE A 12 1.05 5.69 -4.42
CA PHE A 12 1.37 4.73 -3.37
C PHE A 12 0.52 3.45 -3.44
N GLU A 13 -0.25 3.25 -4.50
CA GLU A 13 -1.05 2.04 -4.67
C GLU A 13 -0.24 0.90 -5.28
N CYS A 14 -0.34 -0.30 -4.69
CA CYS A 14 0.19 -1.52 -5.26
C CYS A 14 -0.77 -2.11 -6.29
N SER A 15 -0.38 -2.19 -7.56
CA SER A 15 -1.25 -2.70 -8.64
C SER A 15 -1.58 -4.21 -8.55
N ILE A 16 -0.97 -4.96 -7.62
CA ILE A 16 -1.30 -6.39 -7.39
C ILE A 16 -2.40 -6.54 -6.33
N CYS A 17 -2.23 -5.92 -5.16
CA CYS A 17 -3.17 -6.08 -4.04
C CYS A 17 -4.18 -4.93 -3.93
N LEU A 18 -3.97 -3.86 -4.70
CA LEU A 18 -4.78 -2.64 -4.71
C LEU A 18 -4.88 -1.97 -3.34
N ASN A 19 -3.80 -2.03 -2.54
CA ASN A 19 -3.69 -1.31 -1.27
C ASN A 19 -2.42 -0.45 -1.28
N CYS A 20 -2.24 0.37 -0.24
CA CYS A 20 -1.02 1.15 -0.05
C CYS A 20 0.20 0.21 -0.07
N LEU A 21 1.28 0.64 -0.73
CA LEU A 21 2.51 -0.12 -0.82
C LEU A 21 3.07 -0.37 0.59
N LYS A 22 3.27 -1.65 0.92
CA LYS A 22 3.98 -2.09 2.12
C LYS A 22 5.34 -2.64 1.71
N ASP A 23 6.39 -2.06 2.27
CA ASP A 23 7.78 -2.35 1.90
C ASP A 23 7.95 -2.27 0.36
N PRO A 24 7.78 -1.06 -0.23
CA PRO A 24 7.73 -0.89 -1.67
C PRO A 24 9.03 -1.35 -2.35
N MET A 25 8.88 -2.11 -3.42
CA MET A 25 9.94 -2.52 -4.33
C MET A 25 9.75 -1.82 -5.67
N LEU A 26 10.81 -1.19 -6.16
CA LEU A 26 10.90 -0.64 -7.50
C LEU A 26 11.50 -1.68 -8.45
N THR A 27 10.86 -1.91 -9.58
CA THR A 27 11.39 -2.78 -10.63
C THR A 27 12.34 -2.00 -11.55
N ARG A 28 13.22 -2.71 -12.29
CA ARG A 28 14.05 -2.08 -13.35
C ARG A 28 13.23 -1.35 -14.42
N CYS A 29 11.99 -1.77 -14.67
CA CYS A 29 11.09 -1.08 -15.60
C CYS A 29 10.35 0.12 -14.98
N GLY A 30 10.56 0.42 -13.70
CA GLY A 30 10.03 1.63 -13.04
C GLY A 30 8.67 1.46 -12.35
N HIS A 31 8.13 0.25 -12.27
CA HIS A 31 6.88 -0.04 -11.58
C HIS A 31 7.09 -0.39 -10.11
N ARG A 32 6.10 -0.11 -9.26
CA ARG A 32 6.16 -0.32 -7.80
C ARG A 32 5.16 -1.36 -7.33
N PHE A 33 5.59 -2.20 -6.40
CA PHE A 33 4.76 -3.22 -5.77
C PHE A 33 5.16 -3.42 -4.30
N CYS A 34 4.28 -4.01 -3.49
CA CYS A 34 4.69 -4.50 -2.17
C CYS A 34 5.71 -5.63 -2.34
N SER A 35 6.72 -5.69 -1.47
CA SER A 35 7.75 -6.74 -1.49
C SER A 35 7.16 -8.15 -1.55
N GLU A 36 6.18 -8.46 -0.70
CA GLU A 36 5.53 -9.78 -0.68
C GLU A 36 4.71 -10.06 -1.95
N CYS A 37 4.02 -9.03 -2.48
CA CYS A 37 3.19 -9.17 -3.67
C CYS A 37 4.03 -9.53 -4.90
N ILE A 38 5.10 -8.77 -5.17
CA ILE A 38 5.95 -9.04 -6.33
C ILE A 38 6.75 -10.33 -6.16
N SER A 39 7.22 -10.63 -4.96
CA SER A 39 7.92 -11.88 -4.67
C SER A 39 7.03 -13.10 -4.92
N THR A 40 5.76 -13.03 -4.51
CA THR A 40 4.79 -14.11 -4.75
C THR A 40 4.45 -14.24 -6.23
N TRP A 41 4.32 -13.13 -6.94
CA TRP A 41 4.09 -13.11 -8.38
C TRP A 41 5.21 -13.81 -9.15
N LEU A 42 6.45 -13.41 -8.92
CA LEU A 42 7.63 -13.96 -9.60
C LEU A 42 7.86 -15.44 -9.29
N LYS A 43 7.49 -15.90 -8.09
CA LYS A 43 7.55 -17.33 -7.72
C LYS A 43 6.49 -18.19 -8.43
N ARG A 44 5.31 -17.63 -8.73
CA ARG A 44 4.14 -18.42 -9.18
C ARG A 44 3.87 -18.35 -10.67
N LYS A 45 4.03 -17.18 -11.28
CA LYS A 45 3.39 -16.88 -12.56
C LYS A 45 4.38 -16.78 -13.71
N SER A 46 5.39 -15.93 -13.60
CA SER A 46 6.34 -15.70 -14.68
C SER A 46 7.37 -14.65 -14.25
N GLN A 47 8.60 -14.77 -14.74
CA GLN A 47 9.68 -13.81 -14.56
C GLN A 47 9.45 -12.55 -15.42
N ILE A 48 8.29 -11.92 -15.24
CA ILE A 48 7.84 -10.72 -15.96
C ILE A 48 7.15 -9.74 -15.01
N CYS A 49 7.21 -8.46 -15.35
CA CYS A 49 6.47 -7.43 -14.65
C CYS A 49 4.95 -7.61 -14.86
N PRO A 50 4.11 -7.47 -13.82
CA PRO A 50 2.65 -7.54 -13.94
C PRO A 50 2.00 -6.46 -14.83
N ILE A 51 2.71 -5.36 -15.13
CA ILE A 51 2.12 -4.17 -15.77
C ILE A 51 2.47 -4.09 -17.26
N ASP A 52 3.75 -4.14 -17.60
CA ASP A 52 4.27 -3.97 -18.96
C ASP A 52 4.76 -5.29 -19.58
N LEU A 53 4.70 -6.40 -18.83
CA LEU A 53 5.15 -7.73 -19.23
C LEU A 53 6.65 -7.82 -19.58
N LEU A 54 7.45 -6.80 -19.24
CA LEU A 54 8.89 -6.83 -19.46
C LEU A 54 9.56 -7.88 -18.57
N PRO A 55 10.66 -8.51 -19.01
CA PRO A 55 11.39 -9.48 -18.21
C PRO A 55 11.79 -8.91 -16.85
N LEU A 56 11.45 -9.63 -15.79
CA LEU A 56 11.69 -9.21 -14.42
C LEU A 56 12.01 -10.42 -13.55
N THR A 57 13.18 -10.42 -12.93
CA THR A 57 13.60 -11.40 -11.95
C THR A 57 13.76 -10.75 -10.57
N VAL A 58 14.07 -11.54 -9.54
CA VAL A 58 14.25 -11.03 -8.17
C VAL A 58 15.43 -10.05 -8.09
N GLU A 59 16.46 -10.25 -8.92
CA GLU A 59 17.63 -9.36 -9.08
C GLU A 59 17.29 -8.03 -9.78
N GLY A 60 16.09 -7.95 -10.35
CA GLY A 60 15.51 -6.74 -10.93
C GLY A 60 14.68 -5.91 -9.95
N LEU A 61 14.65 -6.28 -8.66
CA LEU A 61 13.91 -5.60 -7.61
C LEU A 61 14.84 -4.80 -6.69
N PHE A 62 14.48 -3.55 -6.41
CA PHE A 62 15.22 -2.68 -5.50
C PHE A 62 14.28 -2.12 -4.44
N PRO A 63 14.69 -2.07 -3.15
CA PRO A 63 13.90 -1.39 -2.13
C PRO A 63 13.72 0.10 -2.47
N ASP A 64 12.47 0.55 -2.58
CA ASP A 64 12.15 1.96 -2.83
C ASP A 64 12.03 2.72 -1.51
N ASN A 65 13.19 2.94 -0.87
CA ASN A 65 13.27 3.60 0.43
C ASN A 65 12.74 5.04 0.40
N TYR A 66 12.80 5.72 -0.75
CA TYR A 66 12.22 7.05 -0.91
C TYR A 66 10.71 7.00 -0.77
N THR A 67 10.05 6.16 -1.58
CA THR A 67 8.58 5.98 -1.52
C THR A 67 8.15 5.47 -0.15
N LYS A 68 8.95 4.61 0.49
CA LYS A 68 8.67 4.15 1.85
C LYS A 68 8.60 5.31 2.84
N ARG A 69 9.55 6.25 2.81
CA ARG A 69 9.54 7.42 3.70
C ARG A 69 8.33 8.30 3.46
N GLU A 70 8.02 8.58 2.19
CA GLU A 70 6.85 9.39 1.82
C GLU A 70 5.54 8.78 2.35
N ILE A 71 5.40 7.45 2.28
CA ILE A 71 4.25 6.71 2.83
C ILE A 71 4.23 6.76 4.36
N ASP A 72 5.39 6.53 5.01
CA ASP A 72 5.50 6.53 6.47
C ASP A 72 5.17 7.91 7.07
N GLU A 73 5.40 8.99 6.31
CA GLU A 73 5.02 10.35 6.67
C GLU A 73 3.51 10.64 6.51
N GLN A 74 2.78 9.83 5.73
CA GLN A 74 1.33 9.99 5.57
C GLN A 74 0.58 9.58 6.84
N LYS A 75 -0.26 10.48 7.31
CA LYS A 75 -1.15 10.24 8.45
C LYS A 75 -2.57 10.65 8.12
N VAL A 76 -3.53 9.92 8.66
CA VAL A 76 -4.96 10.17 8.48
C VAL A 76 -5.63 10.38 9.83
N ALA A 77 -6.57 11.31 9.90
CA ALA A 77 -7.44 11.44 11.05
C ALA A 77 -8.42 10.27 11.08
N CYS A 78 -8.72 9.76 12.27
CA CYS A 78 -9.80 8.79 12.44
C CYS A 78 -11.13 9.40 12.00
N LEU A 79 -11.86 8.69 11.15
CA LEU A 79 -13.17 9.13 10.68
C LEU A 79 -14.30 8.88 11.69
N ASN A 80 -14.07 8.13 12.78
CA ASN A 80 -15.11 7.80 13.76
C ASN A 80 -15.46 9.03 14.62
N THR A 81 -16.76 9.25 14.81
CA THR A 81 -17.26 10.42 15.53
C THR A 81 -16.79 10.41 16.98
N GLY A 82 -16.08 11.47 17.38
CA GLY A 82 -15.50 11.61 18.73
C GLY A 82 -14.06 11.12 18.85
N CYS A 83 -13.50 10.47 17.83
CA CYS A 83 -12.09 10.08 17.82
C CYS A 83 -11.21 11.16 17.20
N ASN A 84 -10.22 11.66 17.95
CA ASN A 84 -9.29 12.70 17.48
C ASN A 84 -7.88 12.14 17.20
N VAL A 85 -7.75 10.82 17.08
CA VAL A 85 -6.45 10.18 16.85
C VAL A 85 -6.04 10.37 15.39
N THR A 86 -4.78 10.77 15.19
CA THR A 86 -4.11 10.80 13.90
C THR A 86 -3.20 9.58 13.79
N ILE A 87 -3.36 8.79 12.74
CA ILE A 87 -2.83 7.42 12.63
C ILE A 87 -1.97 7.34 11.36
N PRO A 88 -0.82 6.64 11.37
CA PRO A 88 -0.10 6.32 10.14
C PRO A 88 -1.02 5.62 9.13
N LEU A 89 -0.91 5.97 7.85
CA LEU A 89 -1.82 5.46 6.81
C LEU A 89 -1.90 3.93 6.79
N LEU A 90 -0.76 3.24 6.94
CA LEU A 90 -0.67 1.77 6.94
C LEU A 90 -1.30 1.11 8.18
N GLU A 91 -1.48 1.84 9.27
CA GLU A 91 -2.03 1.33 10.55
C GLU A 91 -3.52 1.69 10.73
N ALA A 92 -4.07 2.51 9.84
CA ALA A 92 -5.44 3.01 9.95
C ALA A 92 -6.48 1.87 10.06
N ASP A 93 -6.32 0.79 9.29
CA ASP A 93 -7.21 -0.38 9.36
C ASP A 93 -7.20 -1.05 10.74
N GLN A 94 -6.03 -1.14 11.39
CA GLN A 94 -5.89 -1.71 12.73
C GLN A 94 -6.57 -0.83 13.78
N HIS A 95 -6.41 0.49 13.66
CA HIS A 95 -7.13 1.43 14.50
C HIS A 95 -8.65 1.30 14.29
N TYR A 96 -9.14 1.33 13.05
CA TYR A 96 -10.58 1.25 12.79
C TYR A 96 -11.22 -0.06 13.28
N ALA A 97 -10.47 -1.16 13.31
CA ALA A 97 -10.93 -2.43 13.85
C ALA A 97 -11.10 -2.41 15.37
N SER A 98 -10.29 -1.60 16.08
CA SER A 98 -10.26 -1.53 17.55
C SER A 98 -10.76 -0.20 18.14
N CYS A 99 -11.18 0.75 17.30
CA CYS A 99 -11.63 2.07 17.73
C CYS A 99 -12.93 1.97 18.52
N GLY A 100 -12.91 2.43 19.79
CA GLY A 100 -14.06 2.41 20.69
C GLY A 100 -15.12 3.50 20.42
N PHE A 101 -14.90 4.38 19.45
CA PHE A 101 -15.84 5.43 19.06
C PHE A 101 -16.85 4.96 18.02
N SER A 102 -18.01 5.63 17.95
CA SER A 102 -19.08 5.28 17.02
C SER A 102 -18.60 5.36 15.57
N LYS A 103 -18.76 4.26 14.83
CA LYS A 103 -18.42 4.19 13.40
C LYS A 103 -19.23 5.24 12.65
N ASN A 104 -18.54 6.14 11.96
CA ASN A 104 -19.19 7.18 11.19
C ASN A 104 -19.83 6.54 9.94
N GLN A 105 -21.16 6.42 9.95
CA GLN A 105 -21.96 5.99 8.81
C GLN A 105 -21.99 7.11 7.77
N VAL A 106 -20.86 7.39 7.13
CA VAL A 106 -20.88 8.11 5.85
C VAL A 106 -21.23 7.07 4.80
N SER A 107 -22.48 7.17 4.33
CA SER A 107 -23.12 6.43 3.23
C SER A 107 -22.31 6.46 1.94
#